data_AF-A0A2S2QPH6-F1
#
_entry.id   AF-A0A2S2QPH6-F1
#
_cell.length_a   1.000
_cell.length_b   1.000
_cell.length_c   1.000
_cell.angle_alpha   90.00
_cell.angle_beta   90.00
_cell.angle_gamma   90.00
#
_symmetry.space_group_name_H-M   'P 1'
#
loop_
_entity.id
_entity.type
_entity.pdbx_description
1 polymer ?
#
loop_
_entity_poly.entity_id
_entity_poly.type
_entity_poly.pdbx_seq_one_letter_code
_entity_poly.pdbx_strand_id
1 'polypeptide(L)'
;DIAVWNTYYIYKKKFYAENKNFKEFRDMIIKDLISLPSNITNYEISIANKNKKGRKKPTNVADSSHFQENIPIPPGYKRKKYYKNCLYCYSLNIKRRRQTYLQCKQCVVPLCPGKCFEMYHSSK
;
A
#
# COMPACT_ATOMS: atom_id res chain seq x y z
N ASP A 1 2.37 1.43 33.79
CA ASP A 1 3.82 1.25 34.03
C ASP A 1 4.20 0.91 35.47
N ILE A 2 3.64 1.56 36.50
CA ILE A 2 4.02 1.33 37.92
C ILE A 2 3.92 -0.15 38.34
N ALA A 3 2.81 -0.83 38.00
CA ALA A 3 2.63 -2.24 38.32
C ALA A 3 3.73 -3.13 37.69
N VAL A 4 4.07 -2.90 36.42
CA VAL A 4 5.11 -3.66 35.69
C VAL A 4 6.48 -3.47 36.32
N TRP A 5 6.80 -2.24 36.74
CA TRP A 5 8.04 -1.94 37.45
C TRP A 5 8.12 -2.64 38.81
N ASN A 6 7.03 -2.60 39.59
CA ASN A 6 6.96 -3.29 40.88
C ASN A 6 7.13 -4.82 40.70
N THR A 7 6.48 -5.41 39.71
CA THR A 7 6.65 -6.84 39.39
C THR A 7 8.08 -7.16 38.97
N TYR A 8 8.73 -6.32 38.15
CA TYR A 8 10.14 -6.49 37.78
C TYR A 8 11.07 -6.45 38.98
N TYR A 9 10.84 -5.53 39.92
CA TYR A 9 11.62 -5.42 41.14
C TYR A 9 11.50 -6.69 42.00
N ILE A 10 10.27 -7.19 42.19
CA ILE A 10 10.01 -8.44 42.90
C ILE A 10 10.68 -9.62 42.18
N TYR A 11 10.55 -9.69 40.85
CA TYR A 11 11.15 -10.74 40.03
C TYR A 11 12.68 -10.78 40.19
N LYS A 12 13.36 -9.64 40.14
CA LYS A 12 14.81 -9.56 40.35
C LYS A 12 15.22 -10.08 41.72
N LYS A 13 14.49 -9.68 42.77
CA LYS A 13 14.78 -10.08 44.16
C LYS A 13 14.52 -11.57 44.41
N LYS A 14 13.47 -12.15 43.82
CA LYS A 14 13.08 -13.55 44.04
C LYS A 14 13.89 -14.55 43.24
N PHE A 15 14.28 -14.20 42.02
CA PHE A 15 14.92 -15.13 41.09
C PHE A 15 16.40 -14.84 40.82
N TYR A 16 17.01 -13.90 41.56
CA TYR A 16 18.41 -13.47 41.38
C TYR A 16 18.75 -13.15 39.91
N ALA A 17 17.77 -12.62 39.17
CA ALA A 17 17.86 -12.37 37.75
C ALA A 17 18.55 -11.03 37.46
N GLU A 18 19.79 -10.86 37.92
CA GLU A 18 20.53 -9.60 37.84
C GLU A 18 20.75 -9.13 36.40
N ASN A 19 21.00 -10.09 35.50
CA ASN A 19 21.35 -9.85 34.10
C ASN A 19 20.17 -9.42 33.21
N LYS A 20 18.92 -9.63 33.64
CA LYS A 20 17.75 -9.29 32.83
C LYS A 20 17.38 -7.82 33.03
N ASN A 21 17.41 -7.03 31.97
CA ASN A 21 17.04 -5.62 32.07
C ASN A 21 15.51 -5.44 32.08
N PHE A 22 15.04 -4.25 32.49
CA PHE A 22 13.59 -3.99 32.59
C PHE A 22 12.88 -4.10 31.24
N LYS A 23 13.56 -3.71 30.15
CA LYS A 23 13.01 -3.75 28.80
C LYS A 23 12.74 -5.19 28.35
N GLU A 24 13.68 -6.10 28.59
CA GLU A 24 13.55 -7.53 28.31
C GLU A 24 12.47 -8.18 29.16
N PHE A 25 12.39 -7.81 30.44
CA PHE A 25 11.33 -8.30 31.31
C PHE A 25 9.94 -7.85 30.83
N ARG A 26 9.81 -6.56 30.47
CA ARG A 26 8.57 -6.03 29.91
C ARG A 26 8.20 -6.70 28.58
N ASP A 27 9.16 -6.88 27.68
CA ASP A 27 8.95 -7.56 26.38
C ASP A 27 8.47 -9.00 26.59
N MET A 28 9.06 -9.72 27.56
CA MET A 28 8.66 -11.07 27.94
C MET A 28 7.21 -11.11 28.46
N ILE A 29 6.84 -10.24 29.40
CA ILE A 29 5.45 -10.18 29.91
C ILE A 29 4.48 -9.89 28.78
N ILE A 30 4.80 -8.93 27.90
CA ILE A 30 3.93 -8.60 26.78
C ILE A 30 3.72 -9.85 25.92
N LYS A 31 4.80 -10.52 25.51
CA LYS A 31 4.73 -11.74 24.69
C LYS A 31 3.88 -12.82 25.33
N ASP A 32 4.05 -13.07 26.63
CA ASP A 32 3.27 -14.05 27.38
C ASP A 32 1.77 -13.71 27.37
N LEU A 33 1.42 -12.45 27.65
CA LEU A 33 0.03 -11.99 27.72
C LEU A 33 -0.73 -12.12 26.39
N ILE A 34 -0.03 -12.00 25.27
CA ILE A 34 -0.63 -12.15 23.93
C ILE A 34 -0.32 -13.51 23.29
N SER A 35 0.17 -14.47 24.07
CA SER A 35 0.52 -15.83 23.61
C SER A 35 1.44 -15.84 22.39
N LEU A 36 2.40 -14.90 22.35
CA LEU A 36 3.42 -14.88 21.32
C LEU A 36 4.63 -15.74 21.73
N PRO A 37 5.17 -16.54 20.78
CA PRO A 37 6.41 -17.27 21.00
C PRO A 37 7.56 -16.35 21.43
N SER A 38 8.30 -16.77 22.46
CA SER A 38 9.38 -16.00 23.10
C SER A 38 10.55 -15.69 22.16
N ASN A 39 10.76 -16.55 21.17
CA ASN A 39 11.78 -16.47 20.13
C ASN A 39 11.45 -15.48 19.01
N ILE A 40 10.21 -14.98 18.92
CA ILE A 40 9.85 -14.01 17.89
C ILE A 40 10.42 -12.64 18.25
N THR A 41 11.19 -12.09 17.33
CA THR A 41 11.72 -10.73 17.40
C THR A 41 10.69 -9.73 16.88
N ASN A 42 10.73 -8.50 17.39
CA ASN A 42 9.92 -7.39 16.86
C ASN A 42 10.14 -7.18 15.36
N TYR A 43 11.33 -7.51 14.86
CA TYR A 43 11.68 -7.49 13.45
C TYR A 43 10.83 -8.47 12.63
N GLU A 44 10.72 -9.73 13.04
CA GLU A 44 9.92 -10.76 12.35
C GLU A 44 8.43 -10.41 12.34
N ILE A 45 7.89 -9.88 13.45
CA ILE A 45 6.50 -9.38 13.51
C ILE A 45 6.31 -8.23 12.51
N SER A 46 7.28 -7.32 12.42
CA SER A 46 7.21 -6.19 11.49
C SER A 46 7.24 -6.64 10.03
N ILE A 47 8.02 -7.67 9.68
CA ILE A 47 8.07 -8.25 8.33
C ILE A 47 6.74 -8.93 8.01
N ALA A 48 6.22 -9.76 8.91
CA ALA A 48 4.93 -10.43 8.71
C ALA A 48 3.79 -9.42 8.47
N ASN A 49 3.79 -8.32 9.23
CA ASN A 49 2.79 -7.25 9.07
C ASN A 49 2.99 -6.42 7.80
N LYS A 50 4.23 -6.20 7.34
CA LYS A 50 4.50 -5.57 6.04
C LYS A 50 4.02 -6.44 4.88
N ASN A 51 4.24 -7.76 4.96
CA ASN A 51 3.79 -8.72 3.96
C ASN A 51 2.26 -8.80 3.86
N LYS A 52 1.53 -8.59 4.98
CA LYS A 52 0.06 -8.46 4.97
C LYS A 52 -0.44 -7.15 4.35
N LYS A 53 0.36 -6.07 4.39
CA LYS A 53 0.05 -4.76 3.78
C LYS A 53 0.48 -4.62 2.32
N GLY A 54 1.19 -5.61 1.77
CA GLY A 54 1.36 -5.72 0.34
C GLY A 54 0.00 -5.97 -0.30
N ARG A 55 -0.60 -4.94 -0.92
CA ARG A 55 -1.73 -5.10 -1.83
C ARG A 55 -1.37 -6.23 -2.80
N LYS A 56 -1.90 -7.44 -2.59
CA LYS A 56 -1.86 -8.49 -3.61
C LYS A 56 -2.53 -7.87 -4.83
N LYS A 57 -1.77 -7.60 -5.89
CA LYS A 57 -2.36 -7.29 -7.19
C LYS A 57 -3.29 -8.47 -7.49
N PRO A 58 -4.59 -8.26 -7.73
CA PRO A 58 -5.47 -9.34 -8.11
C PRO A 58 -4.86 -9.99 -9.36
N THR A 59 -4.44 -11.23 -9.22
CA THR A 59 -3.67 -11.97 -10.24
C THR A 59 -4.59 -12.50 -11.34
N ASN A 60 -5.90 -12.36 -11.16
CA ASN A 60 -6.93 -12.83 -12.08
C ASN A 60 -7.91 -11.68 -12.36
N VAL A 61 -7.49 -10.67 -13.11
CA VAL A 61 -8.46 -9.84 -13.80
C VAL A 61 -8.41 -10.24 -15.26
N ALA A 62 -9.55 -10.67 -15.80
CA ALA A 62 -9.65 -11.16 -17.16
C ALA A 62 -9.01 -10.15 -18.14
N ASP A 63 -8.23 -10.64 -19.10
CA ASP A 63 -7.59 -9.82 -20.14
C ASP A 63 -8.58 -8.96 -20.96
N SER A 64 -9.88 -9.25 -20.82
CA SER A 64 -11.00 -8.48 -21.35
C SER A 64 -11.36 -7.22 -20.55
N SER A 65 -10.70 -6.92 -19.43
CA SER A 65 -11.02 -5.74 -18.63
C SER A 65 -10.34 -4.46 -19.12
N HIS A 66 -11.10 -3.39 -19.25
CA HIS A 66 -10.59 -2.06 -19.60
C HIS A 66 -9.77 -1.49 -18.45
N PHE A 67 -8.47 -1.27 -18.67
CA PHE A 67 -7.56 -0.65 -17.70
C PHE A 67 -6.89 0.60 -18.23
N GLN A 68 -6.50 1.48 -17.30
CA GLN A 68 -5.67 2.64 -17.61
C GLN A 68 -4.18 2.28 -17.64
N GLU A 69 -3.50 2.74 -18.67
CA GLU A 69 -2.04 2.67 -18.80
C GLU A 69 -1.48 4.01 -19.27
N ASN A 70 -0.17 4.20 -19.15
CA ASN A 70 0.48 5.41 -19.65
C ASN A 70 0.52 5.41 -21.18
N ILE A 71 0.30 6.58 -21.78
CA ILE A 71 0.45 6.78 -23.22
C ILE A 71 1.93 6.56 -23.60
N PRO A 72 2.23 5.71 -24.60
CA PRO A 72 3.59 5.48 -25.03
C PRO A 72 4.24 6.76 -25.53
N ILE A 73 5.52 6.92 -25.21
CA ILE A 73 6.29 8.10 -25.57
C ILE A 73 6.68 7.98 -27.06
N PRO A 74 6.36 8.98 -27.91
CA PRO A 74 6.77 8.96 -29.31
C PRO A 74 8.31 8.93 -29.47
N PRO A 75 8.84 8.30 -30.53
CA PRO A 75 10.28 8.30 -30.77
C PRO A 75 10.80 9.73 -30.91
N GLY A 76 11.89 10.05 -30.22
CA GLY A 76 12.50 11.39 -30.21
C GLY A 76 11.86 12.40 -29.25
N TYR A 77 10.85 12.01 -28.46
CA TYR A 77 10.25 12.92 -27.48
C TYR A 77 11.11 13.08 -26.22
N LYS A 78 11.46 14.32 -25.89
CA LYS A 78 12.43 14.64 -24.81
C LYS A 78 11.90 14.42 -23.39
N ARG A 79 10.58 14.39 -23.18
CA ARG A 79 9.99 14.35 -21.82
C ARG A 79 9.57 12.93 -21.45
N LYS A 80 9.61 12.62 -20.15
CA LYS A 80 9.23 11.32 -19.57
C LYS A 80 7.74 10.97 -19.68
N LYS A 81 6.88 11.96 -19.98
CA LYS A 81 5.42 11.78 -20.07
C LYS A 81 4.90 12.48 -21.31
N TYR A 82 4.12 11.76 -22.10
CA TYR A 82 3.41 12.29 -23.25
C TYR A 82 1.93 12.49 -22.89
N TYR A 83 1.36 13.63 -23.26
CA TYR A 83 0.00 14.02 -22.91
C TYR A 83 -0.84 14.18 -24.17
N LYS A 84 -2.07 13.66 -24.13
CA LYS A 84 -3.11 13.87 -25.15
C LYS A 84 -4.36 14.48 -24.50
N ASN A 85 -5.24 15.05 -25.31
CA ASN A 85 -6.52 15.55 -24.82
C ASN A 85 -7.44 14.38 -24.45
N CYS A 86 -8.15 14.50 -23.33
CA CYS A 86 -9.18 13.54 -22.96
C CYS A 86 -10.33 13.57 -23.97
N LEU A 87 -10.61 12.43 -24.62
CA LEU A 87 -11.65 12.33 -25.64
C LEU A 87 -13.03 12.70 -25.09
N TYR A 88 -13.36 12.21 -23.89
CA TYR A 88 -14.65 12.46 -23.24
C TYR A 88 -14.84 13.93 -22.82
N CYS A 89 -13.78 14.59 -22.32
CA CYS A 89 -13.88 16.02 -22.00
C CYS A 89 -13.98 16.88 -23.26
N TYR A 90 -13.33 16.45 -24.35
CA TYR A 90 -13.39 17.10 -25.64
C TYR A 90 -14.78 16.98 -26.27
N SER A 91 -15.39 15.80 -26.25
CA SER A 91 -16.72 15.55 -26.83
C SER A 91 -17.83 16.32 -26.10
N LEU A 92 -17.74 16.50 -24.78
CA LEU A 92 -18.68 17.29 -23.99
C LEU A 92 -18.43 18.80 -24.05
N ASN A 93 -17.46 19.26 -24.84
CA ASN A 93 -17.07 20.66 -24.99
C ASN A 93 -16.87 21.38 -23.64
N ILE A 94 -16.31 20.65 -22.65
CA ILE A 94 -16.07 21.19 -21.32
C ILE A 94 -15.03 22.31 -21.45
N LYS A 95 -15.38 23.54 -21.01
CA LYS A 95 -14.55 24.75 -21.13
C LYS A 95 -13.11 24.59 -20.62
N ARG A 96 -12.86 23.63 -19.73
CA ARG A 96 -11.52 23.22 -19.31
C ARG A 96 -11.10 21.95 -20.06
N ARG A 97 -10.39 22.12 -21.18
CA ARG A 97 -9.72 21.03 -21.88
C ARG A 97 -8.77 20.34 -20.90
N ARG A 98 -8.99 19.05 -20.64
CA ARG A 98 -8.13 18.26 -19.76
C ARG A 98 -7.18 17.41 -20.58
N GLN A 99 -5.89 17.65 -20.39
CA GLN A 99 -4.84 16.76 -20.89
C GLN A 99 -4.64 15.59 -19.93
N THR A 100 -4.35 14.42 -20.48
CA THR A 100 -4.10 13.19 -19.74
C THR A 100 -2.87 12.50 -20.32
N TYR A 101 -2.08 11.86 -19.46
CA TYR A 101 -0.99 10.97 -19.85
C TYR A 101 -1.42 9.51 -19.82
N LEU A 102 -2.72 9.24 -19.59
CA LEU A 102 -3.29 7.92 -19.48
C LEU A 102 -4.20 7.61 -20.69
N GLN A 103 -4.17 6.36 -21.14
CA GLN A 103 -5.08 5.80 -22.13
C GLN A 103 -5.68 4.48 -21.65
N CYS A 104 -6.80 4.06 -22.23
CA CYS A 104 -7.28 2.70 -22.05
C CYS A 104 -6.37 1.72 -22.82
N LYS A 105 -5.88 0.68 -22.15
CA LYS A 105 -5.02 -0.36 -22.76
C LYS A 105 -5.69 -1.07 -23.94
N GLN A 106 -7.00 -1.31 -23.86
CA GLN A 106 -7.74 -2.03 -24.89
C GLN A 106 -8.28 -1.12 -26.00
N CYS A 107 -8.82 0.05 -25.64
CA CYS A 107 -9.44 0.97 -26.60
C CYS A 107 -8.44 1.95 -27.22
N VAL A 108 -7.24 2.11 -26.64
CA VAL A 108 -6.19 3.07 -27.04
C VAL A 108 -6.71 4.52 -27.09
N VAL A 109 -7.69 4.83 -26.23
CA VAL A 109 -8.28 6.18 -26.14
C VAL A 109 -7.73 6.95 -24.93
N PRO A 110 -7.32 8.21 -25.10
CA PRO A 110 -6.87 9.05 -24.00
C PRO A 110 -8.07 9.51 -23.16
N LEU A 111 -8.11 9.12 -21.89
CA LEU A 111 -9.17 9.46 -20.95
C LEU A 111 -8.59 9.95 -19.61
N CYS A 112 -9.27 10.90 -18.96
CA CYS A 112 -8.90 11.30 -17.61
C CYS A 112 -9.12 10.14 -16.62
N PRO A 113 -8.30 10.05 -15.54
CA PRO A 113 -8.52 9.08 -14.48
C PRO A 113 -9.87 9.29 -13.77
N GLY A 114 -10.51 8.19 -13.39
CA GLY A 114 -11.80 8.17 -12.69
C GLY A 114 -12.98 8.38 -13.64
N LYS A 115 -13.79 9.42 -13.40
CA LYS A 115 -15.13 9.60 -14.02
C LYS A 115 -15.16 9.51 -15.54
N CYS A 116 -14.19 10.11 -16.25
CA CYS A 116 -14.19 10.05 -17.72
C CYS A 116 -13.89 8.64 -18.25
N PHE A 117 -13.08 7.87 -17.51
CA PHE A 117 -12.78 6.49 -17.85
C PHE A 117 -14.00 5.60 -17.61
N GLU A 118 -14.65 5.73 -16.46
CA GLU A 118 -15.87 4.99 -16.11
C GLU A 118 -16.98 5.28 -17.11
N MET A 119 -17.34 6.56 -17.31
CA MET A 119 -18.47 6.91 -18.18
C MET A 119 -18.27 6.49 -19.64
N TYR A 120 -17.05 6.58 -20.17
CA TYR A 120 -16.77 6.15 -21.54
C TYR A 120 -16.95 4.64 -21.76
N HIS A 121 -16.60 3.82 -20.76
CA HIS A 121 -16.75 2.37 -20.86
C HIS A 121 -18.10 1.87 -20.37
N SER A 122 -18.84 2.63 -19.55
CA SER A 122 -20.23 2.34 -19.20
C SER A 122 -21.21 2.65 -20.33
N SER A 123 -20.86 3.57 -21.24
CA SER A 123 -21.71 3.96 -22.37
C SER A 123 -21.47 3.13 -23.65
N LYS A 124 -20.61 2.11 -23.59
CA LYS A 124 -20.18 1.31 -24.74
C LYS A 124 -20.59 -0.14 -24.54
#